data_AF-A0A6L9SU18-F1
#
_entry.id   AF-A0A6L9SU18-F1
#
_cell.length_a   1.000
_cell.length_b   1.000
_cell.length_c   1.000
_cell.angle_alpha   90.00
_cell.angle_beta   90.00
_cell.angle_gamma   90.00
#
_symmetry.space_group_name_H-M   'P 1'
#
loop_
_entity.id
_entity.type
_entity.pdbx_description
1 polymer ?
#
loop_
_entity_poly.entity_id
_entity_poly.type
_entity_poly.pdbx_seq_one_letter_code
_entity_poly.pdbx_strand_id
1 'polypeptide(L)'
;MKLSKSKIIGLVALLAIVAIVGGTLVWRQAQPKPAAPVETVHVNGYLGGEKIGLFDDAAFRKAAAAQGLDVDYRKAGSLAMMTADAKGMDYLFPSSRAAVEYGKAQGVKATQSDIVFNSPIVLYTHKAVADGLVSGGLMSKGKDGVYSMDMSKAVDAMVNDKTWADVGYTAGYGQFRIDSTDPVQSNSGNEYAALIATVLNGGQPATTDSLDRDKETIKSIFAKSGWMETSSEDAFNQFLTLGVGSKPMMVGYESQILDLAANQPDAFKQIRDDVVIVYPTPTVWSTHTLMALDKKGEKLLAVLKSPKIQKLAWERHGFRAANFSGTDSIARFKVNGTLDQIPAVSELPGNKAMQELIEALKGVKP
;
A
#
# COMPACT_ATOMS: atom_id res chain seq x y z
N MET A 1 41.18 -38.56 -63.64
CA MET A 1 42.14 -37.66 -62.97
C MET A 1 42.04 -37.85 -61.46
N LYS A 2 43.10 -38.33 -60.79
CA LYS A 2 43.15 -38.36 -59.31
C LYS A 2 43.45 -36.94 -58.82
N LEU A 3 42.53 -36.34 -58.05
CA LEU A 3 42.77 -35.05 -57.39
C LEU A 3 43.96 -35.19 -56.44
N SER A 4 44.95 -34.30 -56.55
CA SER A 4 46.09 -34.29 -55.63
C SER A 4 45.63 -33.91 -54.22
N LYS A 5 46.32 -34.40 -53.18
CA LYS A 5 45.98 -34.12 -51.78
C LYS A 5 45.75 -32.61 -51.52
N SER A 6 46.56 -31.74 -52.14
CA SER A 6 46.45 -30.29 -52.03
C SER A 6 45.14 -29.73 -52.61
N LYS A 7 44.62 -30.31 -53.70
CA LYS A 7 43.32 -29.91 -54.29
C LYS A 7 42.14 -30.36 -53.42
N ILE A 8 42.25 -31.51 -52.76
CA ILE A 8 41.24 -32.00 -51.81
C ILE A 8 41.21 -31.09 -50.57
N ILE A 9 42.37 -30.73 -50.02
CA ILE A 9 42.48 -29.80 -48.88
C ILE A 9 41.90 -28.43 -49.26
N GLY A 10 42.22 -27.91 -50.45
CA GLY A 10 41.66 -26.64 -50.93
C GLY A 10 40.15 -26.67 -51.09
N LEU A 11 39.58 -27.78 -51.57
CA LEU A 11 38.14 -27.94 -51.72
C LEU A 11 37.43 -28.03 -50.36
N VAL A 12 38.00 -28.76 -49.39
CA VAL A 12 37.45 -28.86 -48.03
C VAL A 12 37.48 -27.50 -47.33
N ALA A 13 38.58 -26.74 -47.47
CA ALA A 13 38.68 -25.39 -46.92
C ALA A 13 37.64 -24.44 -47.53
N LEU A 14 37.44 -24.52 -48.85
CA LEU A 14 36.43 -23.72 -49.53
C LEU A 14 35.01 -24.05 -49.06
N LEU A 15 34.67 -25.34 -48.94
CA LEU A 15 33.36 -25.78 -48.46
C LEU A 15 33.12 -25.37 -47.01
N ALA A 16 34.14 -25.42 -46.16
CA ALA A 16 34.06 -24.94 -44.77
C ALA A 16 33.78 -23.42 -44.72
N ILE A 17 34.45 -22.63 -45.54
CA ILE A 17 34.21 -21.18 -45.63
C ILE A 17 32.78 -20.90 -46.13
N VAL A 18 32.33 -21.60 -47.17
CA VAL A 18 30.97 -21.44 -47.70
C VAL A 18 29.91 -21.82 -46.66
N ALA A 19 30.14 -22.89 -45.89
CA ALA A 19 29.25 -23.29 -44.80
C ALA A 19 29.23 -22.26 -43.66
N ILE A 20 30.37 -21.69 -43.28
CA ILE A 20 30.46 -20.66 -42.24
C ILE A 20 29.76 -19.37 -42.69
N VAL A 21 30.02 -18.92 -43.92
CA VAL A 21 29.43 -17.70 -44.49
C VAL A 21 27.92 -17.90 -44.71
N GLY A 22 27.51 -19.03 -45.27
CA GLY A 22 26.10 -19.37 -45.44
C GLY A 22 25.37 -19.50 -44.10
N GLY A 23 25.99 -20.17 -43.12
CA GLY A 23 25.46 -20.32 -41.77
C GLY A 23 25.31 -18.99 -41.03
N THR A 24 26.28 -18.08 -41.15
CA THR A 24 26.20 -16.75 -40.53
C THR A 24 25.15 -15.85 -41.19
N LEU A 25 24.97 -15.95 -42.51
CA LEU A 25 23.92 -15.21 -43.23
C LEU A 25 22.52 -15.71 -42.86
N VAL A 26 22.31 -17.03 -42.84
CA VAL A 26 21.04 -17.64 -42.44
C VAL A 26 20.76 -17.35 -40.97
N TRP A 27 21.76 -17.45 -40.10
CA TRP A 27 21.61 -17.10 -38.68
C TRP A 27 21.23 -15.63 -38.48
N ARG A 28 21.87 -14.70 -39.21
CA ARG A 28 21.52 -13.27 -39.18
C ARG A 28 20.12 -12.97 -39.73
N GLN A 29 19.66 -13.69 -40.75
CA GLN A 29 18.30 -13.54 -41.28
C GLN A 29 17.23 -14.19 -40.41
N ALA A 30 17.59 -15.24 -39.66
CA ALA A 30 16.71 -15.90 -38.70
C ALA A 30 16.66 -15.19 -37.34
N GLN A 31 17.50 -14.18 -37.10
CA GLN A 31 17.37 -13.31 -35.94
C GLN A 31 16.06 -12.51 -36.06
N PRO A 32 15.21 -12.51 -35.03
CA PRO A 32 14.04 -11.65 -34.99
C PRO A 32 14.47 -10.21 -35.26
N LYS A 33 13.74 -9.48 -36.13
CA LYS A 33 13.94 -8.04 -36.26
C LYS A 33 13.89 -7.42 -34.86
N PRO A 34 14.85 -6.56 -34.48
CA PRO A 34 14.76 -5.79 -33.24
C PRO A 34 13.39 -5.11 -33.22
N ALA A 35 12.62 -5.32 -32.15
CA ALA A 35 11.35 -4.63 -31.99
C ALA A 35 11.60 -3.13 -32.18
N ALA A 36 10.72 -2.45 -32.92
CA ALA A 36 10.81 -1.00 -33.09
C ALA A 36 10.94 -0.35 -31.69
N PRO A 37 11.82 0.65 -31.50
CA PRO A 37 11.96 1.32 -30.21
C PRO A 37 10.58 1.79 -29.76
N VAL A 38 10.08 1.25 -28.64
CA VAL A 38 8.86 1.77 -28.05
C VAL A 38 9.20 3.17 -27.58
N GLU A 39 8.58 4.19 -28.17
CA GLU A 39 8.74 5.57 -27.72
C GLU A 39 8.41 5.63 -26.23
N THR A 40 9.43 5.95 -25.43
CA THR A 40 9.31 5.93 -23.98
C THR A 40 8.60 7.21 -23.55
N VAL A 41 7.44 7.04 -22.93
CA VAL A 41 6.66 8.15 -22.41
C VAL A 41 7.08 8.37 -20.95
N HIS A 42 7.67 9.52 -20.67
CA HIS A 42 7.95 9.95 -19.30
C HIS A 42 6.66 10.42 -18.63
N VAL A 43 6.36 9.84 -17.47
CA VAL A 43 5.17 10.09 -16.67
C VAL A 43 5.59 10.51 -15.26
N ASN A 44 5.09 11.64 -14.77
CA ASN A 44 5.36 12.14 -13.42
C ASN A 44 4.07 12.42 -12.64
N GLY A 45 4.09 12.31 -11.32
CA GLY A 45 2.90 12.49 -10.51
C GLY A 45 3.15 12.45 -9.02
N TYR A 46 2.08 12.57 -8.24
CA TYR A 46 2.13 12.37 -6.78
C TYR A 46 1.69 10.94 -6.41
N LEU A 47 2.36 10.33 -5.43
CA LEU A 47 1.87 9.10 -4.78
C LEU A 47 1.98 9.15 -3.26
N GLY A 48 1.07 8.40 -2.62
CA GLY A 48 1.20 8.00 -1.22
C GLY A 48 2.43 7.11 -1.01
N GLY A 49 3.16 7.37 0.07
CA GLY A 49 4.49 6.79 0.33
C GLY A 49 4.54 5.27 0.40
N GLU A 50 3.43 4.61 0.74
CA GLU A 50 3.37 3.15 0.83
C GLU A 50 3.57 2.44 -0.53
N LYS A 51 3.48 3.17 -1.65
CA LYS A 51 3.73 2.65 -3.01
C LYS A 51 5.16 2.88 -3.50
N ILE A 52 6.01 3.54 -2.71
CA ILE A 52 7.40 3.84 -3.08
C ILE A 52 8.19 2.56 -3.34
N GLY A 53 8.07 1.56 -2.46
CA GLY A 53 8.74 0.26 -2.64
C GLY A 53 8.44 -0.37 -4.01
N LEU A 54 7.19 -0.29 -4.48
CA LEU A 54 6.80 -0.76 -5.81
C LEU A 54 7.40 0.08 -6.94
N PHE A 55 7.34 1.42 -6.83
CA PHE A 55 7.80 2.30 -7.90
C PHE A 55 9.33 2.34 -8.03
N ASP A 56 10.06 2.06 -6.94
CA ASP A 56 11.52 1.92 -6.93
C ASP A 56 12.02 0.50 -7.24
N ASP A 57 11.13 -0.50 -7.25
CA ASP A 57 11.50 -1.85 -7.63
C ASP A 57 12.00 -1.90 -9.09
N ALA A 58 13.22 -2.38 -9.26
CA ALA A 58 13.83 -2.57 -10.57
C ALA A 58 12.99 -3.49 -11.47
N ALA A 59 12.29 -4.48 -10.90
CA ALA A 59 11.41 -5.36 -11.66
C ALA A 59 10.16 -4.62 -12.17
N PHE A 60 9.58 -3.73 -11.36
CA PHE A 60 8.49 -2.84 -11.77
C PHE A 60 8.94 -1.90 -12.88
N ARG A 61 10.05 -1.16 -12.67
CA ARG A 61 10.59 -0.21 -13.67
C ARG A 61 10.88 -0.91 -14.99
N LYS A 62 11.49 -2.09 -14.97
CA LYS A 62 11.71 -2.91 -16.17
C LYS A 62 10.40 -3.34 -16.85
N ALA A 63 9.38 -3.71 -16.07
CA ALA A 63 8.08 -4.12 -16.60
C ALA A 63 7.26 -2.95 -17.16
N ALA A 64 7.40 -1.74 -16.60
CA ALA A 64 6.83 -0.50 -17.11
C ALA A 64 7.55 -0.02 -18.38
N ALA A 65 8.89 -0.06 -18.40
CA ALA A 65 9.71 0.29 -19.56
C ALA A 65 9.43 -0.63 -20.76
N ALA A 66 9.21 -1.92 -20.53
CA ALA A 66 8.79 -2.86 -21.57
C ALA A 66 7.42 -2.51 -22.19
N GLN A 67 6.63 -1.67 -21.54
CA GLN A 67 5.35 -1.13 -22.01
C GLN A 67 5.48 0.35 -22.45
N GLY A 68 6.71 0.84 -22.61
CA GLY A 68 7.02 2.19 -23.09
C GLY A 68 6.77 3.30 -22.06
N LEU A 69 6.93 3.01 -20.77
CA LEU A 69 6.81 3.99 -19.70
C LEU A 69 8.13 4.13 -18.94
N ASP A 70 8.51 5.38 -18.69
CA ASP A 70 9.45 5.73 -17.65
C ASP A 70 8.70 6.57 -16.60
N VAL A 71 8.68 6.08 -15.37
CA VAL A 71 7.77 6.58 -14.33
C VAL A 71 8.59 7.27 -13.25
N ASP A 72 8.31 8.55 -13.07
CA ASP A 72 8.85 9.40 -12.00
C ASP A 72 7.72 9.80 -11.05
N TYR A 73 8.11 10.28 -9.87
CA TYR A 73 7.14 10.61 -8.84
C TYR A 73 7.62 11.61 -7.78
N ARG A 74 6.65 12.14 -7.06
CA ARG A 74 6.84 12.89 -5.81
C ARG A 74 5.98 12.30 -4.70
N LYS A 75 6.57 12.09 -3.52
CA LYS A 75 5.85 11.62 -2.33
C LYS A 75 4.92 12.72 -1.82
N ALA A 76 3.65 12.40 -1.59
CA ALA A 76 2.69 13.27 -0.91
C ALA A 76 1.60 12.42 -0.21
N GLY A 77 1.10 12.88 0.93
CA GLY A 77 -0.06 12.26 1.58
C GLY A 77 -1.29 12.31 0.67
N SER A 78 -2.13 11.28 0.70
CA SER A 78 -3.27 11.12 -0.22
C SER A 78 -4.27 12.27 -0.22
N LEU A 79 -4.50 12.92 0.93
CA LEU A 79 -5.35 14.12 0.98
C LEU A 79 -4.54 15.38 0.65
N ALA A 80 -3.29 15.46 1.12
CA ALA A 80 -2.41 16.58 0.82
C ALA A 80 -2.16 16.77 -0.69
N MET A 81 -2.04 15.68 -1.45
CA MET A 81 -1.85 15.76 -2.91
C MET A 81 -3.09 16.29 -3.66
N MET A 82 -4.27 16.26 -3.05
CA MET A 82 -5.50 16.78 -3.66
C MET A 82 -5.58 18.31 -3.63
N THR A 83 -4.80 18.94 -2.74
CA THR A 83 -4.69 20.40 -2.61
C THR A 83 -3.32 20.94 -3.03
N ALA A 84 -2.39 20.05 -3.42
CA ALA A 84 -1.07 20.41 -3.93
C ALA A 84 -1.14 20.94 -5.37
N ASP A 85 -0.10 21.69 -5.78
CA ASP A 85 0.05 22.10 -7.17
C ASP A 85 0.29 20.89 -8.07
N ALA A 86 -0.68 20.61 -8.94
CA ALA A 86 -0.65 19.53 -9.93
C ALA A 86 -0.07 19.96 -11.28
N LYS A 87 0.47 21.18 -11.41
CA LYS A 87 1.08 21.65 -12.65
C LYS A 87 2.24 20.74 -13.07
N GLY A 88 2.13 20.19 -14.27
CA GLY A 88 3.13 19.27 -14.83
C GLY A 88 3.08 17.87 -14.22
N MET A 89 2.03 17.53 -13.45
CA MET A 89 1.72 16.16 -13.06
C MET A 89 0.81 15.52 -14.10
N ASP A 90 1.11 14.27 -14.45
CA ASP A 90 0.35 13.45 -15.36
C ASP A 90 -0.65 12.54 -14.59
N TYR A 91 -0.39 12.30 -13.29
CA TYR A 91 -1.25 11.50 -12.42
C TYR A 91 -1.19 11.92 -10.95
N LEU A 92 -2.24 11.56 -10.19
CA LEU A 92 -2.25 11.50 -8.73
C LEU A 92 -2.59 10.07 -8.31
N PHE A 93 -1.92 9.54 -7.30
CA PHE A 93 -2.14 8.16 -6.84
C PHE A 93 -2.40 8.09 -5.33
N PRO A 94 -3.57 8.56 -4.88
CA PRO A 94 -4.01 8.40 -3.50
C PRO A 94 -4.33 6.94 -3.18
N SER A 95 -4.27 6.62 -1.89
CA SER A 95 -4.55 5.28 -1.35
C SER A 95 -6.05 5.02 -1.11
N SER A 96 -6.95 5.95 -1.44
CA SER A 96 -8.39 5.73 -1.32
C SER A 96 -9.23 6.40 -2.39
N ARG A 97 -10.40 5.80 -2.66
CA ARG A 97 -11.49 6.45 -3.41
C ARG A 97 -12.02 7.70 -2.70
N ALA A 98 -12.00 7.75 -1.37
CA ALA A 98 -12.46 8.92 -0.62
C ALA A 98 -11.59 10.16 -0.91
N ALA A 99 -10.27 9.99 -1.01
CA ALA A 99 -9.37 11.06 -1.43
C ALA A 99 -9.65 11.54 -2.86
N VAL A 100 -10.00 10.64 -3.78
CA VAL A 100 -10.41 11.00 -5.16
C VAL A 100 -11.65 11.90 -5.16
N GLU A 101 -12.68 11.53 -4.39
CA GLU A 101 -13.90 12.34 -4.28
C GLU A 101 -13.66 13.68 -3.57
N TYR A 102 -12.77 13.69 -2.57
CA TYR A 102 -12.28 14.92 -1.95
C TYR A 102 -11.58 15.83 -2.98
N GLY A 103 -10.66 15.29 -3.79
CA GLY A 103 -9.98 16.05 -4.84
C GLY A 103 -10.92 16.59 -5.90
N LYS A 104 -11.94 15.83 -6.32
CA LYS A 104 -12.98 16.34 -7.22
C LYS A 104 -13.71 17.54 -6.61
N ALA A 105 -14.01 17.50 -5.31
CA ALA A 105 -14.60 18.64 -4.61
C ALA A 105 -13.66 19.85 -4.50
N GLN A 106 -12.33 19.63 -4.50
CA GLN A 106 -11.31 20.68 -4.60
C GLN A 106 -11.04 21.14 -6.05
N GLY A 107 -11.75 20.60 -7.04
CA GLY A 107 -11.63 20.99 -8.45
C GLY A 107 -10.55 20.23 -9.24
N VAL A 108 -9.97 19.15 -8.69
CA VAL A 108 -9.08 18.26 -9.44
C VAL A 108 -9.86 17.60 -10.57
N LYS A 109 -9.37 17.74 -11.80
CA LYS A 109 -9.97 17.16 -13.00
C LYS A 109 -9.10 16.02 -13.51
N ALA A 110 -9.56 14.79 -13.29
CA ALA A 110 -8.97 13.61 -13.89
C ALA A 110 -9.69 13.25 -15.19
N THR A 111 -8.95 12.81 -16.21
CA THR A 111 -9.54 12.24 -17.43
C THR A 111 -10.07 10.84 -17.19
N GLN A 112 -9.44 10.09 -16.27
CA GLN A 112 -9.85 8.77 -15.85
C GLN A 112 -9.44 8.55 -14.38
N SER A 113 -10.23 7.77 -13.63
CA SER A 113 -9.82 7.29 -12.30
C SER A 113 -10.30 5.87 -12.10
N ASP A 114 -9.45 5.00 -11.57
CA ASP A 114 -9.80 3.61 -11.34
C ASP A 114 -8.96 2.97 -10.23
N ILE A 115 -9.54 1.97 -9.57
CA ILE A 115 -8.88 1.22 -8.50
C ILE A 115 -7.81 0.32 -9.13
N VAL A 116 -6.60 0.43 -8.60
CA VAL A 116 -5.43 -0.30 -9.09
C VAL A 116 -5.02 -1.38 -8.11
N PHE A 117 -4.95 -1.04 -6.82
CA PHE A 117 -4.52 -1.94 -5.76
C PHE A 117 -5.43 -1.81 -4.54
N ASN A 118 -5.42 -2.83 -3.70
CA ASN A 118 -6.09 -2.81 -2.40
C ASN A 118 -5.14 -3.26 -1.29
N SER A 119 -5.33 -2.71 -0.11
CA SER A 119 -4.78 -3.24 1.14
C SER A 119 -5.77 -2.98 2.26
N PRO A 120 -6.08 -3.94 3.14
CA PRO A 120 -6.87 -3.64 4.31
C PRO A 120 -6.07 -2.75 5.26
N ILE A 121 -6.78 -1.93 6.03
CA ILE A 121 -6.22 -1.29 7.22
C ILE A 121 -6.00 -2.37 8.29
N VAL A 122 -4.83 -2.32 8.92
CA VAL A 122 -4.45 -3.19 10.03
C VAL A 122 -3.86 -2.36 11.15
N LEU A 123 -3.74 -2.97 12.32
CA LEU A 123 -2.97 -2.42 13.42
C LEU A 123 -1.66 -3.19 13.54
N TYR A 124 -0.58 -2.47 13.77
CA TYR A 124 0.72 -3.02 14.13
C TYR A 124 0.95 -2.80 15.61
N THR A 125 1.44 -3.82 16.30
CA THR A 125 1.80 -3.74 17.71
C THR A 125 2.93 -4.71 18.03
N HIS A 126 3.40 -4.69 19.28
CA HIS A 126 4.42 -5.60 19.78
C HIS A 126 3.79 -6.78 20.50
N LYS A 127 4.49 -7.90 20.55
CA LYS A 127 3.96 -9.15 21.09
C LYS A 127 3.50 -9.03 22.55
N ALA A 128 4.29 -8.34 23.37
CA ALA A 128 3.94 -8.09 24.76
C ALA A 128 2.65 -7.24 24.91
N VAL A 129 2.46 -6.27 24.01
CA VAL A 129 1.24 -5.44 23.98
C VAL A 129 0.05 -6.28 23.53
N ALA A 130 0.18 -7.04 22.44
CA ALA A 130 -0.88 -7.91 21.94
C ALA A 130 -1.34 -8.93 23.00
N ASP A 131 -0.40 -9.60 23.68
CA ASP A 131 -0.71 -10.59 24.72
C ASP A 131 -1.40 -9.93 25.94
N GLY A 132 -1.01 -8.70 26.29
CA GLY A 132 -1.69 -7.89 27.31
C GLY A 132 -3.12 -7.52 26.91
N LEU A 133 -3.32 -7.03 25.69
CA LEU A 133 -4.64 -6.64 25.17
C LEU A 133 -5.58 -7.83 24.95
N VAL A 134 -5.05 -9.02 24.65
CA VAL A 134 -5.82 -10.27 24.66
C VAL A 134 -6.29 -10.59 26.07
N SER A 135 -5.40 -10.48 27.06
CA SER A 135 -5.74 -10.71 28.47
C SER A 135 -6.76 -9.70 29.01
N GLY A 136 -6.67 -8.44 28.55
CA GLY A 136 -7.62 -7.37 28.86
C GLY A 136 -8.93 -7.41 28.05
N GLY A 137 -9.07 -8.33 27.09
CA GLY A 137 -10.30 -8.54 26.34
C GLY A 137 -10.61 -7.52 25.23
N LEU A 138 -9.64 -6.66 24.88
CA LEU A 138 -9.71 -5.80 23.69
C LEU A 138 -9.30 -6.54 22.41
N MET A 139 -8.48 -7.58 22.54
CA MET A 139 -8.07 -8.44 21.43
C MET A 139 -8.49 -9.89 21.66
N SER A 140 -8.47 -10.64 20.57
CA SER A 140 -8.52 -12.10 20.57
C SER A 140 -7.42 -12.65 19.68
N LYS A 141 -6.98 -13.88 19.99
CA LYS A 141 -6.07 -14.65 19.15
C LYS A 141 -6.76 -15.93 18.70
N GLY A 142 -6.97 -16.09 17.40
CA GLY A 142 -7.53 -17.28 16.79
C GLY A 142 -6.61 -18.50 16.92
N LYS A 143 -7.16 -19.70 16.70
CA LYS A 143 -6.39 -20.96 16.68
C LYS A 143 -5.39 -21.02 15.52
N ASP A 144 -5.66 -20.27 14.47
CA ASP A 144 -4.81 -20.00 13.31
C ASP A 144 -3.67 -19.00 13.60
N GLY A 145 -3.63 -18.45 14.82
CA GLY A 145 -2.61 -17.49 15.25
C GLY A 145 -2.90 -16.04 14.83
N VAL A 146 -4.04 -15.78 14.19
CA VAL A 146 -4.47 -14.45 13.76
C VAL A 146 -4.92 -13.64 14.97
N TYR A 147 -4.44 -12.41 15.08
CA TYR A 147 -4.91 -11.47 16.09
C TYR A 147 -6.01 -10.58 15.52
N SER A 148 -7.07 -10.36 16.31
CA SER A 148 -8.15 -9.44 15.98
C SER A 148 -8.43 -8.49 17.12
N MET A 149 -8.65 -7.20 16.82
CA MET A 149 -9.05 -6.19 17.80
C MET A 149 -10.54 -5.90 17.70
N ASP A 150 -11.24 -5.87 18.84
CA ASP A 150 -12.61 -5.38 18.95
C ASP A 150 -12.58 -3.85 18.97
N MET A 151 -12.89 -3.23 17.83
CA MET A 151 -12.80 -1.76 17.72
C MET A 151 -13.87 -1.05 18.54
N SER A 152 -15.00 -1.69 18.83
CA SER A 152 -16.02 -1.09 19.71
C SER A 152 -15.47 -0.92 21.12
N LYS A 153 -14.85 -1.97 21.67
CA LYS A 153 -14.20 -1.87 22.99
C LYS A 153 -12.97 -0.98 22.98
N ALA A 154 -12.17 -1.00 21.91
CA ALA A 154 -11.00 -0.15 21.81
C ALA A 154 -11.37 1.34 21.76
N VAL A 155 -12.39 1.70 20.96
CA VAL A 155 -12.91 3.07 20.91
C VAL A 155 -13.50 3.48 22.26
N ASP A 156 -14.30 2.62 22.90
CA ASP A 156 -14.81 2.88 24.26
C ASP A 156 -13.68 3.12 25.27
N ALA A 157 -12.61 2.32 25.23
CA ALA A 157 -11.45 2.52 26.08
C ALA A 157 -10.74 3.87 25.84
N MET A 158 -10.58 4.29 24.58
CA MET A 158 -9.99 5.59 24.22
C MET A 158 -10.89 6.78 24.62
N VAL A 159 -12.21 6.64 24.50
CA VAL A 159 -13.19 7.66 24.92
C VAL A 159 -13.19 7.83 26.44
N ASN A 160 -13.08 6.72 27.18
CA ASN A 160 -13.07 6.72 28.65
C ASN A 160 -11.67 6.87 29.28
N ASP A 161 -10.69 7.35 28.53
CA ASP A 161 -9.34 7.66 29.03
C ASP A 161 -8.64 6.50 29.76
N LYS A 162 -8.94 5.26 29.36
CA LYS A 162 -8.30 4.07 29.94
C LYS A 162 -6.79 4.13 29.71
N THR A 163 -6.02 3.69 30.71
CA THR A 163 -4.57 3.55 30.58
C THR A 163 -4.20 2.24 29.89
N TRP A 164 -2.95 2.13 29.42
CA TRP A 164 -2.43 0.85 28.93
C TRP A 164 -2.56 -0.28 29.96
N ALA A 165 -2.36 0.05 31.26
CA ALA A 165 -2.52 -0.90 32.35
C ALA A 165 -3.98 -1.37 32.51
N ASP A 166 -4.96 -0.47 32.38
CA ASP A 166 -6.39 -0.80 32.47
C ASP A 166 -6.83 -1.78 31.38
N VAL A 167 -6.18 -1.73 30.21
CA VAL A 167 -6.48 -2.61 29.06
C VAL A 167 -5.59 -3.85 29.01
N GLY A 168 -4.81 -4.11 30.05
CA GLY A 168 -4.05 -5.35 30.24
C GLY A 168 -2.55 -5.28 29.89
N TYR A 169 -2.04 -4.15 29.40
CA TYR A 169 -0.60 -3.95 29.17
C TYR A 169 0.03 -3.12 30.31
N THR A 170 0.37 -3.80 31.41
CA THR A 170 0.84 -3.16 32.66
C THR A 170 2.19 -2.45 32.56
N ALA A 171 3.02 -2.80 31.58
CA ALA A 171 4.29 -2.11 31.31
C ALA A 171 4.11 -0.84 30.47
N GLY A 172 2.91 -0.58 29.95
CA GLY A 172 2.61 0.59 29.13
C GLY A 172 2.49 1.86 29.97
N TYR A 173 2.98 2.96 29.40
CA TYR A 173 2.94 4.28 30.02
C TYR A 173 1.81 5.13 29.44
N GLY A 174 1.03 5.78 30.31
CA GLY A 174 0.00 6.73 29.92
C GLY A 174 -1.30 6.10 29.41
N GLN A 175 -2.05 6.89 28.66
CA GLN A 175 -3.36 6.51 28.11
C GLN A 175 -3.22 5.50 26.98
N PHE A 176 -4.15 4.54 26.93
CA PHE A 176 -4.34 3.65 25.80
C PHE A 176 -4.69 4.47 24.56
N ARG A 177 -3.94 4.25 23.48
CA ARG A 177 -4.13 4.93 22.21
C ARG A 177 -3.63 4.06 21.06
N ILE A 178 -4.15 4.31 19.88
CA ILE A 178 -3.69 3.72 18.62
C ILE A 178 -3.09 4.85 17.80
N ASP A 179 -1.78 4.83 17.59
CA ASP A 179 -1.11 5.89 16.85
C ASP A 179 -1.55 5.90 15.39
N SER A 180 -1.70 7.09 14.84
CA SER A 180 -2.11 7.28 13.45
C SER A 180 -1.30 8.36 12.76
N THR A 181 -1.25 8.29 11.44
CA THR A 181 -0.90 9.44 10.61
C THR A 181 -1.96 10.54 10.72
N ASP A 182 -1.62 11.75 10.29
CA ASP A 182 -2.51 12.90 10.26
C ASP A 182 -3.76 12.57 9.39
N PRO A 183 -5.00 12.65 9.95
CA PRO A 183 -6.22 12.26 9.26
C PRO A 183 -6.70 13.24 8.18
N VAL A 184 -6.10 14.44 8.10
CA VAL A 184 -6.40 15.45 7.06
C VAL A 184 -5.29 15.55 6.00
N GLN A 185 -4.17 14.84 6.18
CA GLN A 185 -3.08 14.79 5.19
C GLN A 185 -2.87 13.39 4.60
N SER A 186 -2.94 12.35 5.44
CA SER A 186 -2.65 10.96 5.08
C SER A 186 -3.93 10.11 5.01
N ASN A 187 -3.95 9.14 4.09
CA ASN A 187 -5.10 8.26 3.95
C ASN A 187 -5.29 7.29 5.10
N SER A 188 -4.23 6.68 5.65
CA SER A 188 -4.38 5.72 6.75
C SER A 188 -5.02 6.37 7.97
N GLY A 189 -4.72 7.65 8.21
CA GLY A 189 -5.36 8.42 9.29
C GLY A 189 -6.80 8.78 8.95
N ASN A 190 -7.08 9.13 7.70
CA ASN A 190 -8.43 9.44 7.26
C ASN A 190 -9.35 8.20 7.34
N GLU A 191 -8.86 7.03 6.92
CA GLU A 191 -9.56 5.76 7.01
C GLU A 191 -9.70 5.29 8.47
N TYR A 192 -8.70 5.52 9.31
CA TYR A 192 -8.81 5.26 10.74
C TYR A 192 -9.86 6.14 11.42
N ALA A 193 -9.90 7.44 11.08
CA ALA A 193 -10.94 8.34 11.56
C ALA A 193 -12.34 7.89 11.11
N ALA A 194 -12.47 7.46 9.86
CA ALA A 194 -13.71 6.92 9.32
C ALA A 194 -14.13 5.61 10.00
N LEU A 195 -13.16 4.76 10.36
CA LEU A 195 -13.40 3.53 11.12
C LEU A 195 -13.90 3.85 12.54
N ILE A 196 -13.29 4.82 13.24
CA ILE A 196 -13.78 5.29 14.55
C ILE A 196 -15.21 5.82 14.42
N ALA A 197 -15.49 6.68 13.43
CA ALA A 197 -16.82 7.23 13.21
C ALA A 197 -17.86 6.13 12.92
N THR A 198 -17.48 5.11 12.15
CA THR A 198 -18.30 3.93 11.88
C THR A 198 -18.60 3.14 13.16
N VAL A 199 -17.60 2.96 14.02
CA VAL A 199 -17.76 2.28 15.32
C VAL A 199 -18.71 3.04 16.24
N LEU A 200 -18.54 4.36 16.35
CA LEU A 200 -19.45 5.24 17.12
C LEU A 200 -20.87 5.23 16.56
N ASN A 201 -21.03 4.98 15.26
CA ASN A 201 -22.31 4.80 14.60
C ASN A 201 -22.84 3.34 14.62
N GLY A 202 -22.44 2.55 15.62
CA GLY A 202 -22.95 1.19 15.82
C GLY A 202 -22.51 0.19 14.75
N GLY A 203 -21.35 0.43 14.11
CA GLY A 203 -20.80 -0.42 13.06
C GLY A 203 -21.36 -0.13 11.66
N GLN A 204 -22.24 0.85 11.51
CA GLN A 204 -22.71 1.32 10.20
C GLN A 204 -21.85 2.49 9.71
N PRO A 205 -21.58 2.62 8.39
CA PRO A 205 -20.83 3.76 7.87
C PRO A 205 -21.41 5.08 8.37
N ALA A 206 -20.54 5.98 8.84
CA ALA A 206 -20.97 7.25 9.40
C ALA A 206 -21.75 8.11 8.38
N THR A 207 -22.78 8.78 8.85
CA THR A 207 -23.55 9.80 8.13
C THR A 207 -23.19 11.20 8.65
N THR A 208 -23.65 12.23 7.95
CA THR A 208 -23.51 13.63 8.41
C THR A 208 -24.14 13.81 9.80
N ASP A 209 -25.31 13.25 10.04
CA ASP A 209 -26.02 13.35 11.32
C ASP A 209 -25.24 12.67 12.46
N SER A 210 -24.64 11.50 12.19
CA SER A 210 -23.79 10.82 13.17
C SER A 210 -22.50 11.60 13.45
N LEU A 211 -21.92 12.24 12.44
CA LEU A 211 -20.74 13.08 12.63
C LEU A 211 -21.06 14.34 13.43
N ASP A 212 -22.22 14.97 13.21
CA ASP A 212 -22.65 16.10 14.03
C ASP A 212 -22.79 15.75 15.51
N ARG A 213 -23.25 14.52 15.81
CA ARG A 213 -23.31 13.98 17.16
C ARG A 213 -21.92 13.67 17.73
N ASP A 214 -21.04 13.05 16.94
CA ASP A 214 -19.83 12.38 17.45
C ASP A 214 -18.51 13.13 17.20
N LYS A 215 -18.50 14.21 16.41
CA LYS A 215 -17.27 14.91 15.99
C LYS A 215 -16.37 15.35 17.13
N GLU A 216 -16.93 15.84 18.25
CA GLU A 216 -16.11 16.25 19.39
C GLU A 216 -15.45 15.06 20.09
N THR A 217 -16.11 13.91 20.13
CA THR A 217 -15.54 12.64 20.61
C THR A 217 -14.42 12.17 19.68
N ILE A 218 -14.62 12.23 18.37
CA ILE A 218 -13.58 11.84 17.40
C ILE A 218 -12.37 12.77 17.53
N LYS A 219 -12.60 14.10 17.61
CA LYS A 219 -11.54 15.09 17.81
C LYS A 219 -10.76 14.84 19.10
N SER A 220 -11.44 14.46 20.20
CA SER A 220 -10.76 14.20 21.47
C SER A 220 -9.85 12.97 21.42
N ILE A 221 -10.20 11.94 20.63
CA ILE A 221 -9.33 10.78 20.39
C ILE A 221 -8.05 11.22 19.65
N PHE A 222 -8.19 12.02 18.58
CA PHE A 222 -7.03 12.48 17.81
C PHE A 222 -6.19 13.53 18.55
N ALA A 223 -6.79 14.37 19.39
CA ALA A 223 -6.08 15.36 20.21
C ALA A 223 -5.14 14.72 21.24
N LYS A 224 -5.34 13.45 21.59
CA LYS A 224 -4.42 12.69 22.47
C LYS A 224 -3.22 12.12 21.72
N SER A 225 -3.24 12.17 20.38
CA SER A 225 -2.10 11.77 19.57
C SER A 225 -1.05 12.87 19.65
N GLY A 226 0.21 12.50 19.83
CA GLY A 226 1.34 13.44 19.68
C GLY A 226 1.53 13.84 18.23
N TRP A 227 2.79 14.09 17.83
CA TRP A 227 3.11 14.32 16.42
C TRP A 227 2.59 13.19 15.51
N MET A 228 1.83 13.57 14.47
CA MET A 228 1.25 12.66 13.51
C MET A 228 1.93 12.83 12.15
N GLU A 229 2.46 11.73 11.60
CA GLU A 229 3.13 11.76 10.29
C GLU A 229 2.13 11.97 9.15
N THR A 230 2.59 12.56 8.06
CA THR A 230 1.77 12.77 6.84
C THR A 230 1.85 11.62 5.85
N SER A 231 2.67 10.60 6.18
CA SER A 231 2.88 9.39 5.37
C SER A 231 2.77 8.14 6.24
N SER A 232 1.99 7.16 5.78
CA SER A 232 1.88 5.84 6.42
C SER A 232 3.21 5.08 6.41
N GLU A 233 4.05 5.33 5.40
CA GLU A 233 5.36 4.71 5.29
C GLU A 233 6.34 5.27 6.32
N ASP A 234 6.34 6.59 6.52
CA ASP A 234 7.18 7.21 7.55
C ASP A 234 6.72 6.77 8.96
N ALA A 235 5.40 6.69 9.20
CA ALA A 235 4.85 6.18 10.45
C ALA A 235 5.23 4.72 10.73
N PHE A 236 5.16 3.85 9.73
CA PHE A 236 5.53 2.43 9.85
C PHE A 236 7.02 2.26 10.14
N ASN A 237 7.88 3.01 9.44
CA ASN A 237 9.32 3.00 9.71
C ASN A 237 9.65 3.50 11.12
N GLN A 238 8.93 4.51 11.63
CA GLN A 238 9.08 4.95 13.03
C GLN A 238 8.63 3.88 14.03
N PHE A 239 7.53 3.17 13.79
CA PHE A 239 7.11 2.07 14.65
C PHE A 239 8.17 0.97 14.74
N LEU A 240 8.77 0.59 13.61
CA LEU A 240 9.83 -0.42 13.58
C LEU A 240 11.12 0.02 14.29
N THR A 241 11.42 1.32 14.34
CA THR A 241 12.72 1.84 14.80
C THR A 241 12.70 2.47 16.19
N LEU A 242 11.57 3.03 16.62
CA LEU A 242 11.43 3.69 17.93
C LEU A 242 11.05 2.71 19.06
N GLY A 243 10.52 1.54 18.69
CA GLY A 243 10.19 0.45 19.61
C GLY A 243 8.98 0.70 20.51
N VAL A 244 8.62 -0.33 21.27
CA VAL A 244 7.36 -0.42 22.04
C VAL A 244 7.16 0.71 23.05
N GLY A 245 8.24 1.28 23.59
CA GLY A 245 8.14 2.38 24.57
C GLY A 245 7.67 3.69 23.96
N SER A 246 7.97 3.93 22.67
CA SER A 246 7.54 5.14 21.95
C SER A 246 6.26 4.89 21.15
N LYS A 247 6.18 3.74 20.48
CA LYS A 247 5.08 3.37 19.58
C LYS A 247 4.51 1.99 19.96
N PRO A 248 3.71 1.87 21.05
CA PRO A 248 3.15 0.58 21.45
C PRO A 248 2.24 -0.05 20.39
N MET A 249 1.53 0.80 19.65
CA MET A 249 0.60 0.39 18.60
C MET A 249 0.39 1.51 17.58
N MET A 250 0.21 1.15 16.31
CA MET A 250 -0.18 2.10 15.27
C MET A 250 -1.14 1.48 14.24
N VAL A 251 -1.87 2.32 13.51
CA VAL A 251 -2.61 1.94 12.31
C VAL A 251 -1.72 2.01 11.06
N GLY A 252 -1.87 1.05 10.14
CA GLY A 252 -1.16 1.02 8.86
C GLY A 252 -1.86 0.14 7.83
N TYR A 253 -1.17 -0.17 6.74
CA TYR A 253 -1.67 -1.07 5.70
C TYR A 253 -1.00 -2.44 5.79
N GLU A 254 -1.75 -3.53 5.60
CA GLU A 254 -1.21 -4.89 5.53
C GLU A 254 -0.05 -5.01 4.53
N SER A 255 -0.14 -4.34 3.38
CA SER A 255 0.91 -4.38 2.36
C SER A 255 2.31 -3.96 2.88
N GLN A 256 2.40 -3.09 3.88
CA GLN A 256 3.69 -2.58 4.37
C GLN A 256 4.56 -3.66 5.03
N ILE A 257 3.98 -4.51 5.89
CA ILE A 257 4.74 -5.61 6.50
C ILE A 257 5.04 -6.71 5.47
N LEU A 258 4.14 -6.93 4.50
CA LEU A 258 4.36 -7.89 3.43
C LEU A 258 5.49 -7.44 2.50
N ASP A 259 5.54 -6.15 2.17
CA ASP A 259 6.62 -5.52 1.40
C ASP A 259 7.97 -5.65 2.13
N LEU A 260 8.00 -5.31 3.43
CA LEU A 260 9.19 -5.49 4.27
C LEU A 260 9.68 -6.94 4.26
N ALA A 261 8.77 -7.90 4.44
CA ALA A 261 9.11 -9.33 4.45
C ALA A 261 9.67 -9.81 3.11
N ALA A 262 9.15 -9.30 1.99
CA ALA A 262 9.58 -9.69 0.65
C ALA A 262 10.88 -9.02 0.20
N ASN A 263 11.05 -7.72 0.46
CA ASN A 263 12.14 -6.91 -0.09
C ASN A 263 13.25 -6.61 0.91
N GLN A 264 13.02 -6.76 2.22
CA GLN A 264 14.00 -6.52 3.27
C GLN A 264 14.03 -7.71 4.26
N PRO A 265 14.30 -8.95 3.80
CA PRO A 265 14.15 -10.15 4.61
C PRO A 265 15.05 -10.18 5.85
N ASP A 266 16.21 -9.53 5.83
CA ASP A 266 17.10 -9.45 7.00
C ASP A 266 16.58 -8.48 8.06
N ALA A 267 15.96 -7.36 7.66
CA ALA A 267 15.25 -6.48 8.59
C ALA A 267 14.01 -7.18 9.16
N PHE A 268 13.24 -7.86 8.30
CA PHE A 268 12.07 -8.62 8.73
C PHE A 268 12.43 -9.73 9.75
N LYS A 269 13.53 -10.47 9.54
CA LYS A 269 14.01 -11.47 10.51
C LYS A 269 14.25 -10.90 11.91
N GLN A 270 14.65 -9.64 12.03
CA GLN A 270 14.92 -9.00 13.32
C GLN A 270 13.63 -8.67 14.09
N ILE A 271 12.53 -8.41 13.38
CA ILE A 271 11.28 -7.92 13.97
C ILE A 271 10.16 -8.97 14.01
N ARG A 272 10.23 -10.04 13.20
CA ARG A 272 9.12 -10.99 12.98
C ARG A 272 8.62 -11.74 14.22
N ASP A 273 9.44 -11.83 15.27
CA ASP A 273 9.09 -12.54 16.50
C ASP A 273 8.43 -11.60 17.54
N ASP A 274 8.55 -10.28 17.33
CA ASP A 274 7.98 -9.25 18.20
C ASP A 274 6.82 -8.49 17.53
N VAL A 275 6.96 -8.07 16.27
CA VAL A 275 5.91 -7.33 15.56
C VAL A 275 4.74 -8.24 15.22
N VAL A 276 3.55 -7.82 15.63
CA VAL A 276 2.27 -8.50 15.41
C VAL A 276 1.39 -7.64 14.52
N ILE A 277 0.90 -8.24 13.44
CA ILE A 277 -0.21 -7.70 12.64
C ILE A 277 -1.54 -8.08 13.29
N VAL A 278 -2.44 -7.12 13.40
CA VAL A 278 -3.76 -7.29 14.02
C VAL A 278 -4.83 -6.77 13.06
N TYR A 279 -5.86 -7.57 12.81
CA TYR A 279 -7.01 -7.14 12.02
C TYR A 279 -8.08 -6.51 12.92
N PRO A 280 -8.38 -5.22 12.79
CA PRO A 280 -9.48 -4.62 13.54
C PRO A 280 -10.83 -5.16 13.06
N THR A 281 -11.79 -5.25 13.96
CA THR A 281 -13.18 -5.63 13.68
C THR A 281 -14.11 -4.47 14.07
N PRO A 282 -14.77 -3.81 13.10
CA PRO A 282 -14.55 -3.96 11.66
C PRO A 282 -13.18 -3.41 11.21
N THR A 283 -12.74 -3.75 10.00
CA THR A 283 -11.70 -3.03 9.27
C THR A 283 -12.30 -2.32 8.04
N VAL A 284 -11.49 -1.58 7.29
CA VAL A 284 -11.84 -0.94 6.02
C VAL A 284 -10.84 -1.30 4.94
N TRP A 285 -11.30 -1.36 3.69
CA TRP A 285 -10.45 -1.55 2.52
C TRP A 285 -9.87 -0.21 2.05
N SER A 286 -8.54 -0.13 2.03
CA SER A 286 -7.85 0.95 1.34
C SER A 286 -7.80 0.67 -0.15
N THR A 287 -8.47 1.52 -0.93
CA THR A 287 -8.66 1.37 -2.39
C THR A 287 -7.72 2.33 -3.12
N HIS A 288 -6.50 1.86 -3.41
CA HIS A 288 -5.49 2.67 -4.08
C HIS A 288 -5.95 2.97 -5.50
N THR A 289 -6.35 4.23 -5.72
CA THR A 289 -7.02 4.68 -6.93
C THR A 289 -6.10 5.63 -7.67
N LEU A 290 -5.73 5.31 -8.90
CA LEU A 290 -4.96 6.24 -9.72
C LEU A 290 -5.92 7.19 -10.42
N MET A 291 -5.66 8.49 -10.29
CA MET A 291 -6.30 9.57 -11.04
C MET A 291 -5.37 9.99 -12.18
N ALA A 292 -5.72 9.64 -13.42
CA ALA A 292 -5.02 10.12 -14.60
C ALA A 292 -5.43 11.57 -14.89
N LEU A 293 -4.47 12.48 -14.98
CA LEU A 293 -4.72 13.89 -15.27
C LEU A 293 -4.66 14.18 -16.78
N ASP A 294 -3.99 13.31 -17.54
CA ASP A 294 -3.86 13.40 -18.99
C ASP A 294 -3.67 12.03 -19.66
N LYS A 295 -3.31 12.01 -20.96
CA LYS A 295 -3.07 10.79 -21.74
C LYS A 295 -1.88 9.97 -21.26
N LYS A 296 -0.89 10.58 -20.64
CA LYS A 296 0.26 9.87 -20.07
C LYS A 296 -0.14 9.16 -18.78
N GLY A 297 -0.93 9.84 -17.94
CA GLY A 297 -1.57 9.23 -16.77
C GLY A 297 -2.48 8.05 -17.13
N GLU A 298 -3.27 8.15 -18.21
CA GLU A 298 -4.09 7.04 -18.72
C GLU A 298 -3.24 5.85 -19.13
N LYS A 299 -2.08 6.08 -19.77
CA LYS A 299 -1.13 5.02 -20.12
C LYS A 299 -0.55 4.35 -18.88
N LEU A 300 -0.19 5.11 -17.85
CA LEU A 300 0.26 4.57 -16.57
C LEU A 300 -0.83 3.72 -15.91
N LEU A 301 -2.07 4.21 -15.85
CA LEU A 301 -3.20 3.46 -15.32
C LEU A 301 -3.36 2.09 -16.01
N ALA A 302 -3.29 2.07 -17.34
CA ALA A 302 -3.38 0.82 -18.11
C ALA A 302 -2.22 -0.15 -17.79
N VAL A 303 -0.99 0.36 -17.66
CA VAL A 303 0.18 -0.44 -17.29
C VAL A 303 0.04 -1.01 -15.88
N LEU A 304 -0.38 -0.21 -14.90
CA LEU A 304 -0.56 -0.67 -13.53
C LEU A 304 -1.62 -1.77 -13.41
N LYS A 305 -2.66 -1.71 -14.25
CA LYS A 305 -3.71 -2.74 -14.33
C LYS A 305 -3.33 -3.96 -15.17
N SER A 306 -2.17 -3.97 -15.83
CA SER A 306 -1.73 -5.12 -16.60
C SER A 306 -1.52 -6.34 -15.69
N PRO A 307 -1.83 -7.58 -16.13
CA PRO A 307 -1.68 -8.78 -15.30
C PRO A 307 -0.27 -8.95 -14.74
N LYS A 308 0.75 -8.56 -15.51
CA LYS A 308 2.16 -8.62 -15.09
C LYS A 308 2.45 -7.68 -13.92
N ILE A 309 1.97 -6.44 -13.96
CA ILE A 309 2.19 -5.48 -12.87
C ILE A 309 1.33 -5.84 -11.65
N GLN A 310 0.08 -6.26 -11.85
CA GLN A 310 -0.77 -6.73 -10.75
C GLN A 310 -0.15 -7.92 -10.01
N LYS A 311 0.35 -8.91 -10.76
CA LYS A 311 1.07 -10.06 -10.19
C LYS A 311 2.33 -9.62 -9.45
N LEU A 312 3.13 -8.71 -10.03
CA LEU A 312 4.34 -8.17 -9.41
C LEU A 312 4.02 -7.43 -8.10
N ALA A 313 3.02 -6.55 -8.12
CA ALA A 313 2.59 -5.77 -6.97
C ALA A 313 2.11 -6.65 -5.81
N TRP A 314 1.39 -7.74 -6.11
CA TRP A 314 1.13 -8.78 -5.13
C TRP A 314 2.43 -9.44 -4.69
N GLU A 315 3.13 -10.14 -5.58
CA GLU A 315 4.25 -11.02 -5.23
C GLU A 315 5.46 -10.34 -4.59
N ARG A 316 5.60 -9.02 -4.72
CA ARG A 316 6.77 -8.31 -4.22
C ARG A 316 6.40 -7.24 -3.21
N HIS A 317 5.18 -6.71 -3.23
CA HIS A 317 4.81 -5.54 -2.42
C HIS A 317 3.52 -5.73 -1.60
N GLY A 318 2.90 -6.91 -1.62
CA GLY A 318 1.73 -7.21 -0.79
C GLY A 318 0.44 -6.47 -1.17
N PHE A 319 0.43 -5.77 -2.31
CA PHE A 319 -0.76 -5.11 -2.81
C PHE A 319 -1.72 -6.14 -3.40
N ARG A 320 -2.91 -6.26 -2.82
CA ARG A 320 -3.96 -7.14 -3.34
C ARG A 320 -4.51 -6.56 -4.63
N ALA A 321 -4.70 -7.39 -5.64
CA ALA A 321 -5.22 -6.94 -6.92
C ALA A 321 -6.70 -6.52 -6.83
N ALA A 322 -7.09 -5.51 -7.61
CA ALA A 322 -8.48 -5.09 -7.73
C ALA A 322 -9.37 -6.10 -8.49
N ASN A 323 -8.76 -7.02 -9.24
CA ASN A 323 -9.45 -7.97 -10.11
C ASN A 323 -9.14 -9.44 -9.75
N PHE A 324 -8.72 -9.71 -8.52
CA PHE A 324 -8.31 -11.04 -8.03
C PHE A 324 -7.14 -11.70 -8.80
N SER A 325 -6.42 -10.97 -9.66
CA SER A 325 -5.20 -11.48 -10.32
C SER A 325 -4.05 -11.59 -9.30
N GLY A 326 -3.31 -12.69 -9.27
CA GLY A 326 -2.30 -12.92 -8.22
C GLY A 326 -2.88 -13.66 -7.01
N THR A 327 -3.46 -14.83 -7.27
CA THR A 327 -4.21 -15.67 -6.31
C THR A 327 -3.32 -16.54 -5.42
N ASP A 328 -2.01 -16.30 -5.39
CA ASP A 328 -1.13 -17.07 -4.51
C ASP A 328 -1.42 -16.70 -3.06
N SER A 329 -1.47 -17.70 -2.18
CA SER A 329 -1.75 -17.47 -0.76
C SER A 329 -0.78 -16.47 -0.14
N ILE A 330 -1.30 -15.62 0.75
CA ILE A 330 -0.55 -14.66 1.56
C ILE A 330 0.55 -15.34 2.39
N ALA A 331 0.44 -16.65 2.65
CA ALA A 331 1.46 -17.46 3.32
C ALA A 331 2.85 -17.37 2.66
N ARG A 332 2.92 -17.00 1.36
CA ARG A 332 4.19 -16.78 0.64
C ARG A 332 5.12 -15.76 1.30
N PHE A 333 4.55 -14.77 1.99
CA PHE A 333 5.32 -13.71 2.66
C PHE A 333 5.91 -14.17 3.99
N LYS A 334 5.43 -15.30 4.53
CA LYS A 334 5.88 -15.84 5.84
C LYS A 334 5.71 -14.82 6.98
N VAL A 335 4.71 -13.96 6.86
CA VAL A 335 4.27 -13.07 7.95
C VAL A 335 3.23 -13.83 8.77
N ASN A 336 3.48 -13.97 10.07
CA ASN A 336 2.58 -14.69 10.96
C ASN A 336 1.28 -13.89 11.16
N GLY A 337 0.16 -14.60 11.33
CA GLY A 337 -1.11 -14.00 11.69
C GLY A 337 -1.80 -13.22 10.57
N THR A 338 -1.40 -13.40 9.30
CA THR A 338 -2.08 -12.81 8.13
C THR A 338 -3.22 -13.68 7.61
N LEU A 339 -4.21 -13.07 6.95
CA LEU A 339 -5.40 -13.72 6.41
C LEU A 339 -5.44 -13.70 4.89
N ASP A 340 -5.78 -14.81 4.24
CA ASP A 340 -6.03 -14.83 2.79
C ASP A 340 -7.29 -14.04 2.42
N GLN A 341 -8.33 -14.09 3.26
CA GLN A 341 -9.60 -13.40 3.07
C GLN A 341 -9.94 -12.58 4.31
N ILE A 342 -10.39 -11.34 4.13
CA ILE A 342 -10.71 -10.42 5.23
C ILE A 342 -12.22 -10.49 5.53
N PRO A 343 -12.65 -11.03 6.67
CA PRO A 343 -14.06 -11.39 6.88
C PRO A 343 -14.95 -10.24 7.37
N ALA A 344 -14.40 -9.27 8.09
CA ALA A 344 -15.16 -8.24 8.80
C ALA A 344 -14.80 -6.82 8.32
N VAL A 345 -15.34 -6.45 7.17
CA VAL A 345 -15.04 -5.16 6.52
C VAL A 345 -16.27 -4.27 6.52
N SER A 346 -16.10 -3.01 6.91
CA SER A 346 -17.08 -1.95 6.71
C SER A 346 -16.74 -1.12 5.47
N GLU A 347 -17.77 -0.59 4.84
CA GLU A 347 -17.63 0.44 3.81
C GLU A 347 -17.23 1.77 4.45
N LEU A 348 -16.48 2.58 3.71
CA LEU A 348 -16.21 3.96 4.12
C LEU A 348 -17.52 4.78 4.13
N PRO A 349 -17.63 5.79 5.01
CA PRO A 349 -18.69 6.80 4.95
C PRO A 349 -18.87 7.39 3.54
N GLY A 350 -20.10 7.84 3.24
CA GLY A 350 -20.38 8.54 1.99
C GLY A 350 -19.56 9.82 1.84
N ASN A 351 -19.32 10.27 0.60
CA ASN A 351 -18.44 11.41 0.30
C ASN A 351 -18.70 12.66 1.15
N LYS A 352 -19.98 13.03 1.33
CA LYS A 352 -20.35 14.20 2.16
C LYS A 352 -19.88 14.04 3.62
N ALA A 353 -20.11 12.88 4.22
CA ALA A 353 -19.67 12.57 5.57
C ALA A 353 -18.13 12.53 5.66
N MET A 354 -17.44 11.95 4.67
CA MET A 354 -15.97 11.98 4.63
C MET A 354 -15.41 13.41 4.60
N GLN A 355 -16.03 14.31 3.84
CA GLN A 355 -15.61 15.71 3.79
C GLN A 355 -15.87 16.45 5.11
N GLU A 356 -17.03 16.23 5.73
CA GLU A 356 -17.33 16.78 7.07
C GLU A 356 -16.37 16.25 8.14
N LEU A 357 -15.98 14.97 8.06
CA LEU A 357 -15.00 14.38 8.95
C LEU A 357 -13.60 15.00 8.77
N ILE A 358 -13.16 15.20 7.52
CA ILE A 358 -11.90 15.92 7.23
C ILE A 358 -11.97 17.33 7.83
N GLU A 359 -13.05 18.06 7.60
CA GLU A 359 -13.23 19.42 8.12
C GLU A 359 -13.22 19.46 9.66
N ALA A 360 -13.93 18.54 10.31
CA ALA A 360 -13.98 18.45 11.76
C ALA A 360 -12.60 18.20 12.41
N LEU A 361 -11.71 17.49 11.69
CA LEU A 361 -10.37 17.17 12.15
C LEU A 361 -9.31 18.20 11.73
N LYS A 362 -9.66 19.20 10.90
CA LYS A 362 -8.74 20.30 10.60
C LYS A 362 -8.41 21.07 11.88
N GLY A 363 -7.12 21.24 12.13
CA GLY A 363 -6.65 22.03 13.27
C GLY A 363 -6.80 21.35 14.63
N VAL A 364 -7.15 20.05 14.68
CA VAL A 364 -6.89 19.22 15.86
C VAL A 364 -5.38 19.17 16.04
N LYS A 365 -4.89 20.01 16.95
CA LYS A 365 -3.49 20.00 17.38
C LYS A 365 -3.37 19.01 18.53
N PRO A 366 -2.38 18.09 18.48
CA PRO A 366 -1.89 17.35 19.63
C PRO A 366 -1.75 18.18 20.91
#